data_AF-A0A0Q5VDG5-F1
#
_entry.id   AF-A0A0Q5VDG5-F1
#
_cell.length_a   1.000
_cell.length_b   1.000
_cell.length_c   1.000
_cell.angle_alpha   90.00
_cell.angle_beta   90.00
_cell.angle_gamma   90.00
#
_symmetry.space_group_name_H-M   'P 1'
#
loop_
_entity.id
_entity.type
_entity.pdbx_description
1 polymer ?
#
loop_
_entity_poly.entity_id
_entity_poly.type
_entity_poly.pdbx_seq_one_letter_code
_entity_poly.pdbx_strand_id
1 'polypeptide(L)' 'MAHARRRFVNAFKAGKKQSGLPAQALKLLDQLYRIERQVWDEKQEEGETQAGCIRRLRQKHSVPVLDALKNGSTG' A
#
# COMPACT_ATOMS: atom_id res chain seq x y z
N MET A 1 5.92 -1.93 -5.00
CA MET A 1 4.97 -2.71 -4.15
C MET A 1 4.68 -4.13 -4.63
N ALA A 2 4.49 -4.38 -5.93
CA ALA A 2 4.14 -5.71 -6.45
C ALA A 2 5.08 -6.85 -5.99
N HIS A 3 6.39 -6.60 -5.98
CA HIS A 3 7.39 -7.59 -5.55
C HIS A 3 7.28 -7.92 -4.04
N ALA A 4 7.16 -6.91 -3.18
CA ALA A 4 6.99 -7.09 -1.74
C ALA A 4 5.70 -7.86 -1.42
N ARG A 5 4.59 -7.49 -2.06
CA ARG A 5 3.30 -8.18 -1.97
C ARG A 5 3.44 -9.66 -2.36
N ARG A 6 4.05 -9.95 -3.51
CA ARG A 6 4.22 -11.34 -4.01
C ARG A 6 5.06 -12.18 -3.05
N ARG A 7 6.17 -11.65 -2.53
CA ARG A 7 7.00 -12.37 -1.53
C ARG A 7 6.21 -12.65 -0.24
N PHE A 8 5.45 -11.67 0.24
CA PHE A 8 4.64 -11.84 1.44
C PHE A 8 3.51 -12.86 1.25
N VAL A 9 2.80 -12.82 0.11
CA VAL A 9 1.76 -13.82 -0.24
C VAL A 9 2.33 -15.23 -0.27
N ASN A 10 3.50 -15.41 -0.90
CA ASN A 10 4.14 -16.72 -0.98
C ASN A 10 4.53 -17.24 0.41
N ALA A 11 5.14 -16.39 1.24
CA ALA A 11 5.50 -16.74 2.61
C ALA A 11 4.26 -17.03 3.49
N PHE A 12 3.20 -16.22 3.36
CA PHE A 12 1.96 -16.38 4.11
C PHE A 12 1.25 -17.70 3.77
N LYS A 13 1.18 -18.06 2.47
CA LYS A 13 0.59 -19.33 2.02
C LYS A 13 1.39 -20.55 2.49
N ALA A 14 2.72 -20.44 2.55
CA ALA A 14 3.59 -21.51 3.04
C ALA A 14 3.58 -21.67 4.56
N GLY A 15 3.05 -20.68 5.30
CA GLY A 15 2.97 -20.71 6.75
C GLY A 15 1.83 -21.57 7.30
N LYS A 16 2.02 -22.12 8.52
CA LYS A 16 1.03 -22.95 9.21
C LYS A 16 -0.19 -22.18 9.75
N LYS A 17 -0.07 -20.85 9.94
CA LYS A 17 -1.15 -19.97 10.43
C LYS A 17 -1.37 -18.83 9.45
N GLN A 18 -2.50 -18.89 8.76
CA GLN A 18 -2.94 -17.89 7.77
C GLN A 18 -3.97 -16.92 8.39
N SER A 19 -3.76 -16.54 9.65
CA SER A 19 -4.70 -15.73 10.43
C SER A 19 -3.95 -14.78 11.37
N GLY A 20 -4.65 -13.77 11.91
CA GLY A 20 -4.08 -12.79 12.83
C GLY A 20 -3.22 -11.73 12.13
N LEU A 21 -2.14 -11.28 12.78
CA LEU A 21 -1.27 -10.20 12.31
C LEU A 21 -0.76 -10.39 10.87
N PRO A 22 -0.32 -11.58 10.44
CA PRO A 22 0.12 -11.77 9.05
C PRO A 22 -1.02 -11.56 8.03
N ALA A 23 -2.26 -11.89 8.38
CA ALA A 23 -3.41 -11.65 7.49
C ALA A 23 -3.77 -10.15 7.43
N GLN A 24 -3.62 -9.42 8.52
CA GLN A 24 -3.79 -7.95 8.52
C GLN A 24 -2.69 -7.27 7.71
N ALA A 25 -1.43 -7.71 7.85
CA ALA A 25 -0.31 -7.22 7.05
C ALA A 25 -0.53 -7.47 5.54
N LEU A 26 -1.10 -8.63 5.17
CA LEU A 26 -1.45 -8.90 3.77
C LEU A 26 -2.53 -7.94 3.25
N LYS A 27 -3.57 -7.65 4.04
CA LYS A 27 -4.61 -6.66 3.66
C LYS A 27 -4.01 -5.28 3.41
N LEU A 28 -3.09 -4.83 4.26
CA LEU A 28 -2.39 -3.55 4.10
C LEU A 28 -1.54 -3.52 2.82
N LEU A 29 -0.77 -4.58 2.55
CA LEU A 29 0.02 -4.68 1.32
C LEU A 29 -0.85 -4.68 0.07
N ASP A 30 -2.04 -5.28 0.13
CA ASP A 30 -3.02 -5.27 -0.95
C ASP A 30 -3.62 -3.87 -1.15
N GLN A 31 -3.97 -3.16 -0.08
CA GLN A 31 -4.47 -1.78 -0.15
C GLN A 31 -3.42 -0.84 -0.76
N LEU A 32 -2.17 -0.92 -0.30
CA LEU A 32 -1.07 -0.11 -0.85
C LEU A 32 -0.82 -0.42 -2.33
N TYR A 33 -0.92 -1.68 -2.75
CA TYR A 33 -0.78 -2.04 -4.17
C TYR A 33 -1.89 -1.44 -5.04
N ARG A 34 -3.15 -1.44 -4.57
CA ARG A 34 -4.28 -0.86 -5.30
C ARG A 34 -4.14 0.65 -5.44
N ILE A 35 -3.75 1.30 -4.34
CA ILE A 35 -3.44 2.73 -4.33
C ILE A 35 -2.36 3.04 -5.36
N GLU A 36 -1.22 2.37 -5.29
CA GLU A 36 -0.13 2.62 -6.25
C GLU A 36 -0.62 2.40 -7.68
N ARG A 37 -1.39 1.34 -7.98
CA ARG A 37 -1.96 1.16 -9.33
C ARG A 37 -2.83 2.35 -9.76
N GLN A 38 -3.71 2.84 -8.88
CA GLN A 38 -4.54 4.01 -9.17
C GLN A 38 -3.69 5.26 -9.45
N VAL A 39 -2.58 5.44 -8.72
CA VAL A 39 -1.60 6.52 -8.96
C VAL A 39 -0.99 6.45 -10.35
N TRP A 40 -0.72 5.24 -10.87
CA TRP A 40 -0.21 5.05 -12.24
C TRP A 40 -1.27 5.29 -13.32
N ASP A 41 -2.54 5.03 -13.00
CA ASP A 41 -3.66 5.25 -13.92
C ASP A 41 -4.15 6.72 -13.92
N GLU A 42 -3.83 7.49 -12.87
CA GLU A 42 -4.22 8.90 -12.73
C GLU A 42 -3.34 9.79 -13.63
N LYS A 43 -3.98 10.54 -14.52
CA LYS A 43 -3.27 11.46 -15.42
C LYS A 43 -2.62 12.59 -14.64
N GLN A 44 -1.43 12.98 -15.07
CA GLN A 44 -0.78 14.21 -14.62
C GLN A 44 -1.68 15.40 -14.93
N GLU A 45 -1.83 16.30 -13.95
CA GLU A 45 -2.52 17.57 -14.20
C GLU A 45 -1.68 18.43 -15.15
N GLU A 46 -2.33 19.24 -15.99
CA GLU A 46 -1.62 20.08 -16.96
C GLU A 46 -0.64 21.02 -16.24
N GLY A 47 0.63 20.95 -16.63
CA GLY A 47 1.71 21.73 -16.00
C GLY A 47 2.31 21.11 -14.73
N GLU A 48 1.80 19.99 -14.23
CA GLU A 48 2.38 19.28 -13.08
C GLU A 48 3.64 18.50 -13.49
N THR A 49 4.72 18.63 -12.73
CA THR A 49 5.90 17.77 -12.92
C THR A 49 5.60 16.34 -12.49
N GLN A 50 6.24 15.35 -13.10
CA GLN A 50 6.08 13.93 -12.72
C GLN A 50 6.35 13.69 -11.22
N ALA A 51 7.35 14.36 -10.65
CA ALA A 51 7.65 14.28 -9.23
C ALA A 51 6.54 14.89 -8.35
N GLY A 52 5.93 16.00 -8.78
CA GLY A 52 4.78 16.63 -8.13
C GLY A 52 3.58 15.68 -8.10
N CYS A 53 3.25 15.10 -9.25
CA CYS A 53 2.19 14.11 -9.42
C CYS A 53 2.38 12.93 -8.46
N ILE A 54 3.56 12.29 -8.46
CA ILE A 54 3.87 11.16 -7.57
C ILE A 54 3.75 11.57 -6.08
N ARG A 55 4.23 12.76 -5.72
CA ARG A 55 4.18 13.25 -4.33
C ARG A 55 2.73 13.51 -3.88
N ARG A 56 1.93 14.23 -4.68
CA ARG A 56 0.51 14.52 -4.40
C ARG A 56 -0.28 13.24 -4.21
N LEU A 57 -0.10 12.29 -5.11
CA LEU A 57 -0.80 11.02 -5.09
C LEU A 57 -0.42 10.14 -3.87
N ARG A 58 0.87 10.07 -3.51
CA ARG A 58 1.31 9.39 -2.28
C ARG A 58 0.76 10.05 -1.02
N GLN A 59 0.70 11.37 -0.97
CA GLN A 59 0.12 12.10 0.17
C GLN A 59 -1.38 11.83 0.32
N LYS A 60 -2.12 11.85 -0.79
CA LYS A 60 -3.57 11.62 -0.78
C LYS A 60 -3.94 10.19 -0.39
N HIS A 61 -3.15 9.21 -0.82
CA HIS A 61 -3.56 7.81 -0.75
C HIS A 61 -2.72 6.95 0.19
N SER A 62 -1.39 7.04 0.13
CA SER A 62 -0.50 6.16 0.89
C SER A 62 -0.30 6.62 2.33
N VAL A 63 -0.15 7.94 2.56
CA VAL A 63 0.11 8.50 3.90
C VAL A 63 -1.00 8.18 4.90
N PRO A 64 -2.31 8.35 4.59
CA PRO A 64 -3.37 8.03 5.55
C PRO A 64 -3.39 6.56 5.98
N VAL A 65 -3.05 5.63 5.07
CA VAL A 65 -2.96 4.20 5.38
C VAL A 65 -1.77 3.92 6.31
N LEU A 66 -0.63 4.57 6.07
CA LEU A 66 0.56 4.43 6.90
C LEU A 66 0.36 5.07 8.29
N ASP A 67 -0.31 6.21 8.37
CA ASP A 67 -0.65 6.87 9.63
C ASP A 67 -1.65 6.04 10.44
N ALA A 68 -2.68 5.47 9.79
CA ALA A 68 -3.61 4.55 10.44
C ALA A 68 -2.90 3.30 10.96
N LEU A 69 -1.89 2.78 10.26
CA LEU A 69 -1.06 1.68 10.75
C LEU A 69 -0.23 2.09 11.98
N LYS A 70 0.39 3.27 11.93
CA LYS A 70 1.22 3.79 13.02
C LYS A 70 0.41 4.07 14.29
N ASN A 71 -0.77 4.66 14.12
CA ASN A 71 -1.59 5.16 15.23
C ASN A 71 -2.69 4.18 15.65
N GLY A 72 -3.06 3.21 14.80
CA GLY A 72 -4.05 2.17 15.10
C GLY A 72 -3.47 0.93 15.80
N SER A 73 -2.16 0.89 16.06
CA SER A 73 -1.50 -0.19 16.82
C SER A 73 -1.51 0.05 18.33
N THR A 74 -2.11 1.15 18.81
CA THR A 74 -2.48 1.36 20.21
C THR A 74 -3.95 0.97 20.40
N GLY A 75 -4.19 -0.31 20.65
CA GLY A 75 -5.50 -0.89 20.94
C GLY A 75 -5.38 -2.35 21.29
#